data_AF-A0A963S0V5-F1
#
_entry.id   AF-A0A963S0V5-F1
#
_cell.length_a   1.000
_cell.length_b   1.000
_cell.length_c   1.000
_cell.angle_alpha   90.00
_cell.angle_beta   90.00
_cell.angle_gamma   90.00
#
_symmetry.space_group_name_H-M   'P 1'
#
loop_
_entity.id
_entity.type
_entity.pdbx_description
1 polymer ?
#
loop_
_entity_poly.entity_id
_entity_poly.type
_entity_poly.pdbx_seq_one_letter_code
_entity_poly.pdbx_strand_id
1 'polypeptide(L)'
;MARFAANSGIIADEDRRALSVQFIERVFLRNAKAYKAVVYQDVITPQSFWTGRAIDRQINSRETEVSRYWITDFLASDFRTTSAQGTKVLAVAMRNAARAANNLDIKKEITAAATLGANLNDQVMSSNQFLERFGLSPAAREVIASQMRHHDLTNERFRFSAEEFARQLPFKTVELNTGAMLTATVADFDEVFEHEERGHDGEVTFTATGTIVSEKIEKTAR
;
A
#
# COMPACT_ATOMS: atom_id res chain seq x y z
N MET A 1 27.16 -15.49 -38.22
CA MET A 1 26.14 -15.54 -37.15
C MET A 1 25.46 -16.90 -37.22
N ALA A 2 25.76 -17.82 -36.31
CA ALA A 2 25.09 -19.12 -36.28
C ALA A 2 23.72 -18.96 -35.60
N ARG A 3 22.65 -19.40 -36.27
CA ARG A 3 21.29 -19.47 -35.72
C ARG A 3 21.05 -20.90 -35.27
N PHE A 4 20.83 -21.13 -33.98
CA PHE A 4 20.50 -22.44 -33.43
C PHE A 4 18.98 -22.61 -33.39
N ALA A 5 18.50 -23.77 -33.82
CA ALA A 5 17.10 -24.13 -33.69
C ALA A 5 16.77 -24.44 -32.22
N ALA A 6 15.54 -24.18 -31.77
CA ALA A 6 15.09 -24.28 -30.37
C ALA A 6 15.18 -25.69 -29.75
N ASN A 7 15.63 -26.69 -30.52
CA ASN A 7 15.84 -28.09 -30.16
C ASN A 7 17.33 -28.47 -30.00
N SER A 8 18.22 -27.48 -30.08
CA SER A 8 19.68 -27.66 -30.06
C SER A 8 20.29 -26.95 -28.87
N GLY A 9 21.20 -27.62 -28.16
CA GLY A 9 21.97 -27.04 -27.06
C GLY A 9 23.47 -27.25 -27.27
N ILE A 10 24.28 -26.38 -26.69
CA ILE A 10 25.74 -26.53 -26.63
C ILE A 10 26.10 -26.75 -25.17
N ILE A 11 26.75 -27.86 -24.88
CA ILE A 11 27.42 -28.07 -23.59
C ILE A 11 28.90 -27.82 -23.82
N ALA A 12 29.46 -26.91 -23.02
CA ALA A 12 30.88 -26.66 -22.95
C ALA A 12 31.37 -27.10 -21.57
N ASP A 13 32.27 -28.06 -21.54
CA ASP A 13 32.97 -28.48 -20.33
C ASP A 13 34.45 -28.07 -20.47
N GLU A 14 34.92 -27.27 -19.52
CA GLU A 14 36.26 -26.69 -19.53
C GLU A 14 37.09 -27.33 -18.42
N ASP A 15 38.11 -28.09 -18.80
CA ASP A 15 39.17 -28.55 -17.90
C ASP A 15 40.47 -27.81 -18.23
N ARG A 16 41.44 -27.81 -17.30
CA ARG A 16 42.71 -27.07 -17.35
C ARG A 16 43.56 -27.28 -18.61
N ARG A 17 43.22 -28.25 -19.47
CA ARG A 17 43.97 -28.62 -20.67
C ARG A 17 43.16 -28.56 -21.97
N ALA A 18 41.82 -28.50 -21.92
CA ALA A 18 41.00 -28.49 -23.12
C ALA A 18 39.57 -28.01 -22.85
N LEU A 19 39.00 -27.36 -23.86
CA LEU A 19 37.57 -27.05 -23.94
C LEU A 19 36.88 -28.15 -24.76
N SER A 20 36.00 -28.92 -24.12
CA SER A 20 35.15 -29.89 -24.83
C SER A 20 33.82 -29.23 -25.16
N VAL A 21 33.50 -29.11 -26.45
CA VAL A 21 32.23 -28.56 -26.94
C VAL A 21 31.44 -29.67 -27.60
N GLN A 22 30.29 -30.02 -27.05
CA GLN A 22 29.39 -31.01 -27.62
C GLN A 22 28.08 -30.36 -28.07
N PHE A 23 27.68 -30.68 -29.29
CA PHE A 23 26.38 -30.31 -29.84
C PHE A 23 25.37 -31.41 -29.53
N ILE A 24 24.32 -31.07 -28.80
CA ILE A 24 23.27 -32.02 -28.42
C ILE A 24 22.01 -31.69 -29.19
N GLU A 25 21.60 -32.63 -30.05
CA GLU A 25 20.27 -32.64 -30.64
C GLU A 25 19.32 -33.38 -29.69
N ARG A 26 18.15 -32.77 -29.41
CA ARG A 26 17.11 -33.22 -28.44
C ARG A 26 17.28 -32.71 -27.01
N VAL A 27 17.50 -31.40 -26.84
CA VAL A 27 17.16 -30.75 -25.57
C VAL A 27 15.65 -30.89 -25.36
N PHE A 28 15.23 -31.69 -24.37
CA PHE A 28 13.82 -31.98 -24.09
C PHE A 28 13.09 -30.72 -23.61
N LEU A 29 12.47 -29.97 -24.51
CA LEU A 29 11.38 -29.03 -24.16
C LEU A 29 10.22 -29.07 -25.17
N ARG A 30 10.03 -30.18 -25.91
CA ARG A 30 8.92 -30.27 -26.87
C ARG A 30 7.53 -30.34 -26.22
N ASN A 31 7.45 -30.69 -24.93
CA ASN A 31 6.20 -30.84 -24.16
C ASN A 31 6.28 -30.25 -22.74
N ALA A 32 7.19 -29.30 -22.48
CA ALA A 32 7.21 -28.64 -21.18
C ALA A 32 6.07 -27.60 -21.14
N LYS A 33 4.89 -28.02 -20.66
CA LYS A 33 3.81 -27.09 -20.30
C LYS A 33 4.22 -26.14 -19.15
N ALA A 34 5.36 -26.42 -18.52
CA ALA A 34 5.96 -25.66 -17.45
C ALA A 34 6.96 -24.63 -18.01
N TYR A 35 6.59 -23.36 -17.97
CA TYR A 35 7.46 -22.24 -18.36
C TYR A 35 7.17 -21.00 -17.51
N LYS A 36 8.13 -20.08 -17.43
CA LYS A 36 7.92 -18.72 -16.94
C LYS A 36 8.13 -17.75 -18.10
N ALA A 37 7.25 -16.77 -18.24
CA ALA A 37 7.36 -15.76 -19.29
C ALA A 37 6.92 -14.40 -18.77
N VAL A 38 7.62 -13.34 -19.18
CA VAL A 38 7.25 -11.96 -18.90
C VAL A 38 7.27 -11.15 -20.19
N VAL A 39 6.27 -10.29 -20.36
CA VAL A 39 6.19 -9.33 -21.47
C VAL A 39 6.16 -7.95 -20.87
N TYR A 40 7.13 -7.12 -21.24
CA TYR A 40 7.16 -5.69 -20.93
C TYR A 40 6.71 -4.89 -22.14
N GLN A 41 5.73 -4.01 -21.94
CA GLN A 41 5.19 -3.15 -22.99
C GLN A 41 5.08 -1.73 -22.45
N ASP A 42 5.64 -0.77 -23.19
CA ASP A 42 5.27 0.66 -23.14
C ASP A 42 5.82 1.39 -24.38
N VAL A 43 5.42 2.63 -24.56
CA VAL A 43 6.03 3.58 -25.50
C VAL A 43 7.40 3.98 -24.97
N ILE A 44 8.43 4.04 -25.82
CA ILE A 44 9.76 4.50 -25.43
C ILE A 44 9.71 6.02 -25.25
N THR A 45 9.43 6.47 -24.03
CA THR A 45 9.56 7.88 -23.65
C THR A 45 10.36 8.02 -22.35
N PRO A 46 10.99 9.18 -22.08
CA PRO A 46 11.75 9.41 -20.85
C PRO A 46 10.91 9.34 -19.56
N GLN A 47 9.57 9.39 -19.67
CA GLN A 47 8.64 9.40 -18.55
C GLN A 47 7.78 8.12 -18.47
N SER A 48 7.99 7.18 -19.39
CA SER A 48 7.23 5.94 -19.52
C SER A 48 7.78 4.86 -18.59
N PHE A 49 6.88 4.02 -18.05
CA PHE A 49 7.21 2.89 -17.20
C PHE A 49 6.82 1.61 -17.93
N TRP A 50 7.78 0.71 -18.16
CA TRP A 50 7.50 -0.57 -18.78
C TRP A 50 6.50 -1.38 -17.95
N THR A 51 5.31 -1.60 -18.51
CA THR A 51 4.29 -2.39 -17.83
C THR A 51 4.53 -3.85 -18.14
N GLY A 52 4.84 -4.63 -17.10
CA GLY A 52 5.13 -6.07 -17.20
C GLY A 52 3.89 -6.94 -16.96
N ARG A 53 3.71 -7.98 -17.77
CA ARG A 53 2.78 -9.09 -17.50
C ARG A 53 3.57 -10.38 -17.38
N ALA A 54 3.54 -11.00 -16.21
CA ALA A 54 4.25 -12.25 -15.93
C ALA A 54 3.27 -13.43 -15.85
N ILE A 55 3.70 -14.59 -16.36
CA ILE A 55 2.99 -15.86 -16.30
C ILE A 55 3.97 -16.92 -15.81
N ASP A 56 3.52 -17.72 -14.84
CA ASP A 56 4.23 -18.88 -14.33
C ASP A 56 3.37 -20.13 -14.50
N ARG A 57 3.76 -20.99 -15.44
CA ARG A 57 3.11 -22.28 -15.71
C ARG A 57 3.89 -23.45 -15.10
N GLN A 58 4.99 -23.20 -14.39
CA GLN A 58 5.74 -24.27 -13.72
C GLN A 58 5.04 -24.76 -12.46
N ILE A 59 4.22 -23.91 -11.84
CA ILE A 59 3.39 -24.27 -10.69
C ILE A 59 2.06 -24.81 -11.21
N ASN A 60 1.74 -26.07 -10.92
CA ASN A 60 0.49 -26.71 -11.35
C ASN A 60 -0.69 -26.38 -10.40
N SER A 61 -0.74 -25.14 -9.92
CA SER A 61 -1.75 -24.64 -9.00
C SER A 61 -2.40 -23.41 -9.63
N ARG A 62 -3.74 -23.46 -9.76
CA ARG A 62 -4.55 -22.33 -10.22
C ARG A 62 -4.68 -21.23 -9.16
N GLU A 63 -4.25 -21.51 -7.93
CA GLU A 63 -4.45 -20.65 -6.76
C GLU A 63 -3.18 -19.93 -6.31
N THR A 64 -1.98 -20.39 -6.69
CA THR A 64 -0.74 -19.70 -6.35
C THR A 64 -0.45 -18.58 -7.34
N GLU A 65 -0.45 -17.35 -6.82
CA GLU A 65 0.15 -16.20 -7.47
C GLU A 65 1.59 -16.51 -7.89
N VAL A 66 2.02 -15.90 -8.99
CA VAL A 66 3.40 -15.93 -9.47
C VAL A 66 4.36 -15.64 -8.31
N SER A 67 5.42 -16.45 -8.16
CA SER A 67 6.36 -16.28 -7.04
C SER A 67 6.90 -14.84 -6.97
N ARG A 68 6.71 -14.18 -5.82
CA ARG A 68 7.17 -12.81 -5.58
C ARG A 68 8.67 -12.67 -5.84
N TYR A 69 9.47 -13.61 -5.36
CA TYR A 69 10.92 -13.64 -5.57
C TYR A 69 11.27 -13.52 -7.06
N TRP A 70 10.53 -14.20 -7.93
CA TRP A 70 10.78 -14.12 -9.36
C TRP A 70 10.48 -12.72 -9.93
N ILE A 71 9.47 -12.03 -9.41
CA ILE A 71 9.14 -10.66 -9.84
C ILE A 71 10.12 -9.64 -9.27
N THR A 72 10.39 -9.66 -7.96
CA THR A 72 11.16 -8.62 -7.28
C THR A 72 12.67 -8.82 -7.38
N ASP A 73 13.15 -10.05 -7.17
CA ASP A 73 14.59 -10.31 -7.01
C ASP A 73 15.24 -10.77 -8.33
N PHE A 74 14.51 -11.55 -9.15
CA PHE A 74 15.03 -12.01 -10.44
C PHE A 74 14.73 -11.03 -11.59
N LEU A 75 13.48 -10.58 -11.73
CA LEU A 75 13.07 -9.63 -12.78
C LEU A 75 13.30 -8.16 -12.41
N ALA A 76 13.74 -7.87 -11.18
CA ALA A 76 13.94 -6.51 -10.67
C ALA A 76 12.75 -5.58 -10.94
N SER A 77 11.52 -6.12 -10.83
CA SER A 77 10.27 -5.44 -11.14
C SER A 77 9.44 -5.23 -9.88
N ASP A 78 8.68 -4.14 -9.81
CA ASP A 78 7.77 -3.83 -8.70
C ASP A 78 6.47 -3.20 -9.22
N PHE A 79 5.54 -2.91 -8.32
CA PHE A 79 4.33 -2.16 -8.65
C PHE A 79 4.67 -0.78 -9.25
N ARG A 80 3.85 -0.35 -10.21
CA ARG A 80 3.95 0.98 -10.84
C ARG A 80 3.87 2.11 -9.80
N THR A 81 2.98 1.96 -8.82
CA THR A 81 2.91 2.88 -7.67
C THR A 81 3.81 2.38 -6.55
N THR A 82 4.77 3.22 -6.18
CA THR A 82 5.68 2.93 -5.06
C THR A 82 4.93 2.90 -3.74
N SER A 83 5.52 2.21 -2.75
CA SER A 83 4.94 2.10 -1.40
C SER A 83 4.65 3.48 -0.78
N ALA A 84 5.61 4.39 -0.86
CA ALA A 84 5.45 5.75 -0.33
C ALA A 84 4.37 6.54 -1.08
N GLN A 85 4.36 6.49 -2.41
CA GLN A 85 3.41 7.27 -3.20
C GLN A 85 1.97 6.81 -2.99
N GLY A 86 1.71 5.50 -3.08
CA GLY A 86 0.37 4.95 -2.88
C GLY A 86 -0.17 5.23 -1.49
N THR A 87 0.69 5.03 -0.47
CA THR A 87 0.31 5.28 0.92
C THR A 87 0.04 6.76 1.18
N LYS A 88 0.89 7.64 0.66
CA LYS A 88 0.73 9.10 0.79
C LYS A 88 -0.57 9.59 0.16
N VAL A 89 -0.91 9.12 -1.04
CA VAL A 89 -2.14 9.51 -1.73
C VAL A 89 -3.37 9.13 -0.89
N LEU A 90 -3.42 7.90 -0.39
CA LEU A 90 -4.50 7.45 0.49
C LEU A 90 -4.57 8.29 1.78
N ALA A 91 -3.46 8.45 2.48
CA ALA A 91 -3.41 9.16 3.76
C ALA A 91 -3.84 10.63 3.64
N VAL A 92 -3.37 11.32 2.59
CA VAL A 92 -3.76 12.71 2.31
C VAL A 92 -5.24 12.81 1.97
N ALA A 93 -5.78 11.87 1.17
CA ALA A 93 -7.20 11.85 0.84
C ALA A 93 -8.07 11.65 2.10
N MET A 94 -7.72 10.69 2.96
CA MET A 94 -8.41 10.46 4.23
C MET A 94 -8.35 11.68 5.16
N ARG A 95 -7.17 12.30 5.30
CA ARG A 95 -6.99 13.52 6.10
C ARG A 95 -7.88 14.65 5.61
N ASN A 96 -7.89 14.89 4.30
CA ASN A 96 -8.70 15.95 3.71
C ASN A 96 -10.20 15.64 3.84
N ALA A 97 -10.59 14.37 3.69
CA ALA A 97 -11.96 13.92 3.83
C ALA A 97 -12.48 14.10 5.26
N ALA A 98 -11.68 13.76 6.27
CA ALA A 98 -12.02 14.00 7.68
C ALA A 98 -12.21 15.50 7.98
N ARG A 99 -11.48 16.38 7.30
CA ARG A 99 -11.63 17.85 7.42
C ARG A 99 -12.86 18.38 6.68
N ALA A 100 -13.16 17.84 5.50
CA ALA A 100 -14.25 18.30 4.63
C ALA A 100 -15.62 17.73 5.01
N ALA A 101 -15.67 16.58 5.68
CA ALA A 101 -16.93 15.98 6.11
C ALA A 101 -17.66 16.90 7.10
N ASN A 102 -18.96 17.12 6.89
CA ASN A 102 -19.81 17.85 7.83
C ASN A 102 -20.52 16.93 8.82
N ASN A 103 -20.62 15.63 8.50
CA ASN A 103 -21.22 14.62 9.36
C ASN A 103 -20.17 14.07 10.35
N LEU A 104 -20.49 14.12 11.65
CA LEU A 104 -19.64 13.62 12.71
C LEU A 104 -19.39 12.10 12.61
N ASP A 105 -20.39 11.31 12.21
CA ASP A 105 -20.26 9.86 12.07
C ASP A 105 -19.26 9.50 10.97
N ILE A 106 -19.30 10.21 9.84
CA ILE A 106 -18.31 10.06 8.77
C ILE A 106 -16.90 10.42 9.26
N LYS A 107 -16.75 11.49 10.05
CA LYS A 107 -15.44 11.84 10.64
C LYS A 107 -14.93 10.73 11.56
N LYS A 108 -15.80 10.16 12.39
CA LYS A 108 -15.46 9.04 13.28
C LYS A 108 -15.02 7.82 12.49
N GLU A 109 -15.75 7.43 11.43
CA GLU A 109 -15.38 6.30 10.56
C GLU A 109 -13.99 6.50 9.93
N ILE A 110 -13.74 7.67 9.33
CA ILE A 110 -12.46 7.97 8.67
C ILE A 110 -11.31 7.97 9.68
N THR A 111 -11.53 8.55 10.86
CA THR A 111 -10.51 8.62 11.92
C THR A 111 -10.20 7.24 12.46
N ALA A 112 -11.20 6.40 12.71
CA ALA A 112 -11.02 5.03 13.17
C ALA A 112 -10.24 4.19 12.13
N ALA A 113 -10.59 4.30 10.84
CA ALA A 113 -9.85 3.63 9.77
C ALA A 113 -8.40 4.11 9.67
N ALA A 114 -8.15 5.41 9.90
CA ALA A 114 -6.81 5.99 9.94
C ALA A 114 -5.99 5.45 11.14
N THR A 115 -6.58 5.31 12.32
CA THR A 115 -5.90 4.73 13.49
C THR A 115 -5.59 3.24 13.27
N LEU A 116 -6.57 2.46 12.81
CA LEU A 116 -6.41 1.01 12.63
C LEU A 116 -5.54 0.64 11.42
N GLY A 117 -5.40 1.55 10.45
CA GLY A 117 -4.58 1.38 9.24
C GLY A 117 -3.11 1.07 9.52
N ALA A 118 -2.57 1.51 10.66
CA ALA A 118 -1.18 1.29 11.04
C ALA A 118 -0.77 -0.20 11.07
N ASN A 119 -1.71 -1.10 11.34
CA ASN A 119 -1.46 -2.55 11.40
C ASN A 119 -1.32 -3.24 10.03
N LEU A 120 -1.44 -2.49 8.94
CA LEU A 120 -1.41 -3.03 7.57
C LEU A 120 -0.03 -2.92 6.90
N ASN A 121 1.03 -2.66 7.68
CA ASN A 121 2.37 -2.52 7.14
C ASN A 121 2.76 -3.70 6.23
N ASP A 122 3.42 -3.39 5.11
CA ASP A 122 3.91 -4.35 4.10
C ASP A 122 2.84 -5.12 3.32
N GLN A 123 1.56 -4.90 3.58
CA GLN A 123 0.48 -5.53 2.84
C GLN A 123 0.29 -4.88 1.47
N VAL A 124 0.04 -5.70 0.45
CA VAL A 124 -0.22 -5.23 -0.91
C VAL A 124 -1.71 -4.99 -1.07
N MET A 125 -2.10 -3.74 -1.28
CA MET A 125 -3.50 -3.35 -1.49
C MET A 125 -3.63 -2.14 -2.41
N SER A 126 -4.84 -1.90 -2.90
CA SER A 126 -5.22 -0.60 -3.46
C SER A 126 -5.88 0.28 -2.39
N SER A 127 -6.07 1.57 -2.71
CA SER A 127 -6.81 2.47 -1.83
C SER A 127 -8.24 1.97 -1.61
N ASN A 128 -8.93 1.49 -2.65
CA ASN A 128 -10.28 0.93 -2.51
C ASN A 128 -10.31 -0.29 -1.58
N GLN A 129 -9.34 -1.20 -1.71
CA GLN A 129 -9.25 -2.37 -0.84
C GLN A 129 -9.01 -1.98 0.63
N PHE A 130 -8.22 -0.93 0.89
CA PHE A 130 -8.08 -0.38 2.23
C PHE A 130 -9.43 0.10 2.78
N LEU A 131 -10.17 0.89 2.01
CA LEU A 131 -11.46 1.45 2.44
C LEU A 131 -12.51 0.36 2.68
N GLU A 132 -12.53 -0.67 1.82
CA GLU A 132 -13.38 -1.84 1.96
C GLU A 132 -13.06 -2.65 3.22
N ARG A 133 -11.78 -2.86 3.50
CA ARG A 133 -11.32 -3.66 4.64
C ARG A 133 -11.76 -3.09 5.98
N PHE A 134 -11.80 -1.76 6.11
CA PHE A 134 -12.27 -1.09 7.33
C PHE A 134 -13.79 -0.87 7.37
N GLY A 135 -14.53 -1.40 6.38
CA GLY A 135 -15.99 -1.35 6.41
C GLY A 135 -16.58 0.06 6.33
N LEU A 136 -15.82 1.03 5.79
CA LEU A 136 -16.28 2.41 5.62
C LEU A 136 -17.61 2.45 4.85
N SER A 137 -18.54 3.29 5.31
CA SER A 137 -19.83 3.47 4.67
C SER A 137 -19.68 4.00 3.24
N PRO A 138 -20.67 3.79 2.34
CA PRO A 138 -20.63 4.35 0.99
C PRO A 138 -20.43 5.87 0.99
N ALA A 139 -21.06 6.58 1.93
CA ALA A 139 -20.92 8.03 2.08
C ALA A 139 -19.48 8.42 2.47
N ALA A 140 -18.86 7.72 3.42
CA ALA A 140 -17.47 7.99 3.80
C ALA A 140 -16.49 7.72 2.64
N ARG A 141 -16.71 6.63 1.89
CA ARG A 141 -15.91 6.32 0.69
C ARG A 141 -16.03 7.38 -0.38
N GLU A 142 -17.24 7.89 -0.62
CA GLU A 142 -17.48 8.96 -1.59
C GLU A 142 -16.76 10.26 -1.19
N VAL A 143 -16.82 10.65 0.08
CA VAL A 143 -16.07 11.80 0.58
C VAL A 143 -14.57 11.59 0.40
N ILE A 144 -14.02 10.42 0.73
CA ILE A 144 -12.59 10.13 0.50
C ILE A 144 -12.23 10.17 -0.98
N ALA A 145 -13.03 9.53 -1.84
CA ALA A 145 -12.81 9.50 -3.28
C ALA A 145 -12.82 10.90 -3.89
N SER A 146 -13.68 11.80 -3.40
CA SER A 146 -13.72 13.21 -3.84
C SER A 146 -12.43 13.98 -3.52
N GLN A 147 -11.64 13.51 -2.56
CA GLN A 147 -10.37 14.13 -2.15
C GLN A 147 -9.15 13.49 -2.83
N MET A 148 -9.34 12.41 -3.60
CA MET A 148 -8.26 11.78 -4.36
C MET A 148 -7.99 12.57 -5.64
N ARG A 149 -6.89 13.34 -5.65
CA ARG A 149 -6.48 14.15 -6.82
C ARG A 149 -6.23 13.33 -8.09
N HIS A 150 -5.88 12.04 -7.94
CA HIS A 150 -5.59 11.13 -9.04
C HIS A 150 -6.46 9.89 -8.90
N HIS A 151 -7.66 9.93 -9.48
CA HIS A 151 -8.61 8.81 -9.40
C HIS A 151 -8.03 7.50 -9.95
N ASP A 152 -7.11 7.56 -10.90
CA ASP A 152 -6.45 6.38 -11.48
C ASP A 152 -5.66 5.58 -10.44
N LEU A 153 -5.10 6.25 -9.42
CA LEU A 153 -4.32 5.62 -8.35
C LEU A 153 -5.19 4.89 -7.31
N THR A 154 -6.51 5.07 -7.36
CA THR A 154 -7.43 4.47 -6.39
C THR A 154 -7.40 2.95 -6.43
N ASN A 155 -7.25 2.38 -7.63
CA ASN A 155 -7.23 0.95 -7.89
C ASN A 155 -5.82 0.38 -8.13
N GLU A 156 -4.81 1.24 -8.21
CA GLU A 156 -3.44 0.76 -8.32
C GLU A 156 -3.03 0.04 -7.03
N ARG A 157 -2.41 -1.13 -7.20
CA ARG A 157 -1.87 -1.88 -6.06
C ARG A 157 -0.52 -1.29 -5.69
N PHE A 158 -0.32 -1.11 -4.39
CA PHE A 158 0.94 -0.69 -3.80
C PHE A 158 1.17 -1.45 -2.50
N ARG A 159 2.41 -1.41 -2.02
CA ARG A 159 2.76 -1.90 -0.68
C ARG A 159 2.46 -0.82 0.34
N PHE A 160 1.59 -1.07 1.30
CA PHE A 160 1.26 -0.10 2.33
C PHE A 160 2.45 0.13 3.28
N SER A 161 2.76 1.40 3.59
CA SER A 161 3.83 1.79 4.52
C SER A 161 3.23 2.47 5.75
N ALA A 162 3.20 1.79 6.89
CA ALA A 162 2.66 2.38 8.12
C ALA A 162 3.43 3.65 8.53
N GLU A 163 4.74 3.70 8.29
CA GLU A 163 5.58 4.87 8.54
C GLU A 163 5.16 6.07 7.69
N GLU A 164 5.00 5.90 6.38
CA GLU A 164 4.54 6.99 5.50
C GLU A 164 3.12 7.42 5.86
N PHE A 165 2.25 6.46 6.19
CA PHE A 165 0.88 6.74 6.58
C PHE A 165 0.81 7.62 7.85
N ALA A 166 1.59 7.28 8.88
CA ALA A 166 1.69 8.04 10.12
C ALA A 166 2.26 9.45 9.89
N ARG A 167 3.28 9.60 9.03
CA ARG A 167 3.83 10.91 8.65
C ARG A 167 2.78 11.84 8.05
N GLN A 168 1.81 11.29 7.32
CA GLN A 168 0.74 12.08 6.71
C GLN A 168 -0.45 12.33 7.64
N LEU A 169 -0.57 11.62 8.77
CA LEU A 169 -1.66 11.72 9.74
C LEU A 169 -1.13 12.17 11.12
N PRO A 170 -0.61 13.40 11.24
CA PRO A 170 0.22 13.75 12.39
C PRO A 170 -0.57 13.94 13.69
N PHE A 171 -1.83 14.41 13.66
CA PHE A 171 -2.59 14.70 14.88
C PHE A 171 -4.09 14.44 14.75
N LYS A 172 -4.68 13.81 15.77
CA LYS A 172 -6.12 13.74 16.04
C LYS A 172 -6.44 14.83 17.07
N THR A 173 -7.42 15.69 16.75
CA THR A 173 -7.92 16.72 17.66
C THR A 173 -9.41 16.49 17.90
N VAL A 174 -9.79 16.38 19.17
CA VAL A 174 -11.18 16.31 19.63
C VAL A 174 -11.51 17.59 20.37
N GLU A 175 -12.58 18.27 19.96
CA GLU A 175 -13.12 19.44 20.65
C GLU A 175 -14.39 19.04 21.39
N LEU A 176 -14.44 19.30 22.69
CA LEU A 176 -15.61 19.08 23.52
C LEU A 176 -16.51 20.33 23.53
N ASN A 177 -17.79 20.15 23.83
CA ASN A 177 -18.75 21.26 24.00
C ASN A 177 -18.35 22.25 25.12
N THR A 178 -17.46 21.85 26.02
CA THR A 178 -16.85 22.70 27.06
C THR A 178 -15.80 23.67 26.52
N GLY A 179 -15.41 23.54 25.24
CA GLY A 179 -14.29 24.26 24.64
C GLY A 179 -12.92 23.63 24.91
N ALA A 180 -12.87 22.48 25.59
CA ALA A 180 -11.64 21.74 25.77
C ALA A 180 -11.21 21.08 24.44
N MET A 181 -9.93 21.23 24.07
CA MET A 181 -9.33 20.60 22.90
C MET A 181 -8.30 19.55 23.33
N LEU A 182 -8.52 18.30 22.95
CA LEU A 182 -7.58 17.20 23.15
C LEU A 182 -6.85 16.97 21.84
N THR A 183 -5.52 17.09 21.84
CA THR A 183 -4.70 16.87 20.64
C THR A 183 -3.56 15.93 20.96
N ALA A 184 -3.46 14.84 20.20
CA ALA A 184 -2.33 13.91 20.23
C ALA A 184 -2.08 13.38 18.82
N THR A 185 -1.00 12.63 18.63
CA THR A 185 -0.79 11.94 17.35
C THR A 185 -1.92 10.94 17.13
N VAL A 186 -2.27 10.66 15.87
CA VAL A 186 -3.36 9.70 15.57
C VAL A 186 -3.05 8.31 16.13
N ALA A 187 -1.76 7.93 16.12
CA ALA A 187 -1.29 6.65 16.64
C ALA A 187 -1.42 6.56 18.16
N ASP A 188 -1.06 7.63 18.87
CA ASP A 188 -0.99 7.59 20.34
C ASP A 188 -2.31 8.03 20.98
N PHE A 189 -3.24 8.64 20.23
CA PHE A 189 -4.40 9.34 20.82
C PHE A 189 -5.19 8.48 21.81
N ASP A 190 -5.50 7.24 21.43
CA ASP A 190 -6.29 6.35 22.28
C ASP A 190 -5.44 5.70 23.40
N GLU A 191 -4.10 5.82 23.35
CA GLU A 191 -3.19 5.44 24.44
C GLU A 191 -3.00 6.57 25.46
N VAL A 192 -2.94 7.84 25.02
CA VAL A 192 -2.81 9.00 25.92
C VAL A 192 -4.13 9.50 26.49
N PHE A 193 -5.25 9.26 25.81
CA PHE A 193 -6.58 9.66 26.27
C PHE A 193 -7.47 8.44 26.47
N GLU A 194 -7.70 8.07 27.73
CA GLU A 194 -8.76 7.13 28.08
C GLU A 194 -10.12 7.82 27.90
N HIS A 195 -11.13 7.09 27.41
CA HIS A 195 -12.46 7.66 27.23
C HIS A 195 -13.57 6.73 27.74
N GLU A 196 -14.59 7.33 28.35
CA GLU A 196 -15.80 6.65 28.81
C GLU A 196 -17.05 7.37 28.29
N GLU A 197 -17.98 6.62 27.70
CA GLU A 197 -19.31 7.13 27.37
C GLU A 197 -20.16 7.21 28.65
N ARG A 198 -20.69 8.40 28.95
CA ARG A 198 -21.61 8.63 30.07
C ARG A 198 -23.05 8.69 29.57
N GLY A 199 -23.86 7.75 30.03
CA GLY A 199 -25.32 7.80 29.91
C GLY A 199 -25.84 7.68 28.48
N HIS A 200 -27.09 8.10 28.27
CA HIS A 200 -27.83 7.88 27.02
C HIS A 200 -27.70 9.01 25.98
N ASP A 201 -27.02 10.11 26.30
CA ASP A 201 -26.98 11.34 25.48
C ASP A 201 -25.64 11.58 24.75
N GLY A 202 -24.79 10.56 24.64
CA GLY A 202 -23.52 10.66 23.91
C GLY A 202 -22.50 11.60 24.57
N GLU A 203 -22.62 11.85 25.86
CA GLU A 203 -21.58 12.48 26.66
C GLU A 203 -20.35 11.56 26.72
N VAL A 204 -19.17 12.13 26.48
CA VAL A 204 -17.91 11.39 26.57
C VAL A 204 -16.99 12.11 27.55
N THR A 205 -16.45 11.36 28.50
CA THR A 205 -15.39 11.83 29.40
C THR A 205 -14.06 11.37 28.86
N PHE A 206 -13.11 12.28 28.71
CA PHE A 206 -11.72 11.96 28.39
C PHE A 206 -10.83 12.20 29.61
N THR A 207 -9.90 11.27 29.86
CA THR A 207 -8.93 11.33 30.97
C THR A 207 -7.52 11.16 30.41
N ALA A 208 -6.58 12.01 30.86
CA ALA A 208 -5.17 11.90 30.54
C ALA A 208 -4.31 12.21 31.77
N THR A 209 -3.17 11.53 31.88
CA THR A 209 -2.19 11.75 32.96
C THR A 209 -0.80 11.99 32.36
N GLY A 210 -0.10 13.02 32.84
CA GLY A 210 1.25 13.33 32.38
C GLY A 210 1.89 14.49 33.15
N THR A 211 3.10 14.88 32.73
CA THR A 211 3.81 16.04 33.27
C THR A 211 3.73 17.23 32.32
N ILE A 212 3.63 18.45 32.84
CA ILE A 212 3.61 19.67 32.03
C ILE A 212 4.97 19.83 31.33
N VAL A 213 4.96 19.83 29.99
CA VAL A 213 6.17 20.04 29.16
C VAL A 213 6.29 21.49 28.67
N SER A 214 5.16 22.16 28.40
CA SER A 214 5.11 23.56 28.00
C SER A 214 3.70 24.13 28.13
N GLU A 215 3.56 25.41 28.45
CA GLU A 215 2.29 26.13 28.45
C GLU A 215 2.39 27.37 27.54
N LYS A 216 1.38 27.60 26.70
CA LYS A 216 1.30 28.75 25.80
C LYS A 216 -0.09 29.37 25.89
N ILE A 217 -0.15 30.71 25.83
CA ILE A 217 -1.39 31.46 25.76
C ILE A 217 -1.53 31.99 24.33
N GLU A 218 -2.56 31.54 23.62
CA GLU A 218 -2.89 32.01 22.27
C GLU A 218 -4.25 32.69 22.24
N LYS A 219 -4.45 33.58 21.25
CA LYS A 219 -5.70 34.30 21.05
C LYS A 219 -6.71 33.35 20.42
N THR A 220 -7.89 33.18 21.02
CA THR A 220 -8.95 32.35 20.45
C THR A 220 -9.32 32.86 19.05
N ALA A 221 -9.22 32.01 18.03
CA ALA A 221 -9.71 32.32 16.70
C ALA A 221 -11.23 32.54 16.77
N ARG A 222 -11.68 33.70 16.28
CA ARG A 222 -13.11 34.05 16.18
C ARG A 222 -13.78 33.28 15.04
#